data_AF-A0AAJ4X4F5-F1
#
_entry.id   AF-A0AAJ4X4F5-F1
#
_cell.length_a   1.000
_cell.length_b   1.000
_cell.length_c   1.000
_cell.angle_alpha   90.00
_cell.angle_beta   90.00
_cell.angle_gamma   90.00
#
_symmetry.space_group_name_H-M   'P 1'
#
loop_
_entity.id
_entity.type
_entity.pdbx_description
1 polymer ?
#
loop_
_entity_poly.entity_id
_entity_poly.type
_entity_poly.pdbx_seq_one_letter_code
_entity_poly.pdbx_strand_id
1 'polypeptide(L)' 'MELWIQPCAPCADLYGQPSTVHPHDTLTLVGAGAVKDAQVEQHYTCTRCSAAFTRILKGEPRKQVWMLLNAGQH' A
#
# COMPACT_ATOMS: atom_id res chain seq x y z
N MET A 1 0.93 -1.64 25.38
CA MET A 1 -0.05 -0.75 24.75
C MET A 1 0.23 -0.79 23.27
N GLU A 2 -0.46 -1.68 22.55
CA GLU A 2 -0.31 -1.80 21.10
C GLU A 2 -0.95 -0.54 20.51
N LEU A 3 -0.14 0.34 19.91
CA LEU A 3 -0.63 1.49 19.17
C LEU A 3 -1.36 0.95 17.94
N TRP A 4 -2.64 0.62 18.10
CA TRP A 4 -3.54 0.37 16.98
C TRP A 4 -3.72 1.69 16.24
N ILE A 5 -2.83 1.95 15.28
CA ILE A 5 -3.01 3.00 14.30
C ILE A 5 -4.21 2.55 13.47
N GLN A 6 -5.40 3.03 13.83
CA GLN A 6 -6.57 2.87 12.98
C GLN A 6 -6.28 3.60 11.67
N PRO A 7 -6.28 2.91 10.52
CA PRO A 7 -6.15 3.59 9.24
C PRO A 7 -7.29 4.60 9.10
N CYS A 8 -7.01 5.74 8.48
CA CYS A 8 -8.08 6.66 8.15
C CYS A 8 -9.06 5.97 7.19
N ALA A 9 -10.33 6.41 7.19
CA ALA A 9 -11.39 5.82 6.35
C ALA A 9 -10.97 5.48 4.91
N PRO A 10 -10.28 6.37 4.14
CA PRO A 10 -9.88 6.03 2.78
C PRO A 10 -8.78 4.95 2.70
N CYS A 11 -7.88 4.87 3.69
CA CYS A 11 -6.90 3.78 3.76
C CYS A 11 -7.55 2.44 4.12
N ALA A 12 -8.55 2.46 5.00
CA ALA A 12 -9.32 1.26 5.36
C ALA A 12 -10.10 0.72 4.15
N ASP A 13 -10.67 1.62 3.33
CA ASP A 13 -11.39 1.26 2.11
C ASP A 13 -10.46 0.75 0.99
N LEU A 14 -9.26 1.32 0.89
CA LEU A 14 -8.26 0.94 -0.10
C LEU A 14 -7.63 -0.44 0.18
N TYR A 15 -7.55 -0.85 1.45
CA TYR A 15 -6.96 -2.13 1.82
C TYR A 15 -7.71 -3.31 1.20
N GLY A 16 -6.98 -4.18 0.50
CA GLY A 16 -7.53 -5.36 -0.19
C GLY A 16 -8.15 -5.06 -1.57
N GLN A 17 -8.24 -3.79 -1.97
CA GLN A 17 -8.70 -3.41 -3.32
C GLN A 17 -7.71 -3.86 -4.41
N PRO A 18 -8.17 -4.05 -5.66
CA PRO A 18 -7.29 -4.29 -6.79
C PRO A 18 -6.24 -3.19 -6.97
N SER A 19 -5.03 -3.52 -7.39
CA SER A 19 -3.94 -2.55 -7.59
C SER A 19 -4.21 -1.52 -8.69
N THR A 20 -5.21 -1.79 -9.54
CA THR A 20 -5.73 -0.87 -10.57
C THR A 20 -6.51 0.30 -9.99
N VAL A 21 -7.02 0.18 -8.75
CA VAL A 21 -7.66 1.29 -8.04
C VAL A 21 -6.61 2.37 -7.79
N HIS A 22 -6.97 3.61 -8.13
CA HIS A 22 -6.07 4.76 -7.98
C HIS A 22 -5.83 5.05 -6.49
N PRO A 23 -4.60 5.41 -6.08
CA PRO A 23 -4.39 5.94 -4.74
C PRO A 23 -5.25 7.19 -4.51
N HIS A 24 -5.75 7.36 -3.29
CA HIS A 24 -6.41 8.59 -2.86
C HIS A 24 -5.37 9.71 -2.62
N ASP A 25 -5.80 10.97 -2.60
CA ASP A 25 -4.92 12.15 -2.60
C ASP A 25 -3.93 12.20 -1.43
N THR A 26 -4.30 11.66 -0.27
CA THR A 26 -3.42 11.61 0.91
C THR A 26 -2.42 10.45 0.91
N LEU A 27 -2.33 9.67 -0.18
CA LEU A 27 -1.40 8.56 -0.32
C LEU A 27 -0.25 8.95 -1.25
N THR A 28 0.95 9.11 -0.70
CA THR A 28 2.13 9.55 -1.45
C THR A 28 3.00 8.37 -1.84
N LEU A 29 3.41 8.28 -3.11
CA LEU A 29 4.38 7.29 -3.57
C LEU A 29 5.75 7.61 -2.98
N VAL A 30 6.31 6.68 -2.19
CA VAL A 30 7.63 6.82 -1.55
C VAL A 30 8.72 6.02 -2.27
N GLY A 31 8.34 5.03 -3.07
CA GLY A 31 9.30 4.28 -3.88
C GLY A 31 8.61 3.32 -4.84
N ALA A 32 9.29 3.00 -5.93
CA ALA A 32 8.87 1.95 -6.85
C ALA A 32 10.07 1.09 -7.21
N GLY A 33 9.88 -0.22 -7.25
CA GLY A 33 10.94 -1.18 -7.50
C GLY A 33 10.46 -2.34 -8.37
N ALA A 34 11.37 -2.85 -9.19
CA ALA A 34 11.17 -4.13 -9.82
C ALA A 34 11.73 -5.22 -8.90
N VAL A 35 10.87 -6.11 -8.39
CA VAL A 35 11.30 -7.30 -7.66
C VAL A 35 11.45 -8.42 -8.70
N LYS A 36 12.61 -9.12 -8.67
CA LYS A 36 13.04 -10.23 -9.55
C LYS A 36 12.12 -10.53 -10.75
N ASP A 37 12.64 -10.29 -11.96
CA ASP A 37 12.08 -10.76 -13.24
C ASP A 37 10.60 -10.39 -13.50
N ALA A 38 10.31 -9.08 -13.47
CA ALA A 38 9.10 -8.42 -13.98
C ALA A 38 7.97 -8.09 -12.99
N GLN A 39 8.14 -8.33 -11.69
CA GLN A 39 7.19 -7.81 -10.71
C GLN A 39 7.46 -6.32 -10.47
N VAL A 40 6.48 -5.45 -10.77
CA VAL A 40 6.58 -4.02 -10.45
C VAL A 40 5.81 -3.75 -9.17
N GLU A 41 6.52 -3.31 -8.15
CA GLU A 41 5.97 -2.97 -6.84
C GLU A 41 6.09 -1.47 -6.59
N GLN A 42 5.06 -0.89 -5.97
CA GLN A 42 5.06 0.49 -5.55
C GLN A 42 4.72 0.60 -4.07
N HIS A 43 5.54 1.36 -3.36
CA HIS A 43 5.41 1.66 -1.95
C HIS A 43 4.84 3.06 -1.76
N TYR A 44 3.86 3.17 -0.88
CA TYR A 44 3.16 4.40 -0.58
C TYR A 44 3.09 4.64 0.93
N THR A 45 3.02 5.91 1.32
CA THR A 45 2.77 6.30 2.70
C THR A 45 1.62 7.29 2.74
N CYS A 46 0.66 7.06 3.63
CA CYS A 46 -0.41 8.00 3.88
C CYS A 46 0.11 9.18 4.71
N THR A 47 -0.01 10.40 4.20
CA THR A 47 0.40 11.61 4.95
C THR A 47 -0.53 11.94 6.12
N ARG A 48 -1.74 11.34 6.16
CA ARG A 48 -2.75 11.59 7.19
C ARG A 48 -2.63 10.67 8.40
N CYS A 49 -2.42 9.36 8.17
CA CYS A 49 -2.37 8.36 9.24
C CYS A 49 -1.04 7.60 9.30
N SER A 50 -0.06 7.97 8.46
CA SER A 50 1.27 7.32 8.38
C SER A 50 1.23 5.83 8.02
N ALA A 51 0.10 5.34 7.52
CA ALA A 51 -0.03 3.97 7.03
C ALA A 51 0.87 3.73 5.82
N ALA A 52 1.65 2.65 5.86
CA ALA A 52 2.46 2.22 4.74
C ALA A 52 1.67 1.22 3.88
N PHE A 53 1.68 1.41 2.58
CA PHE A 53 1.02 0.55 1.61
C PHE A 53 2.01 0.06 0.58
N THR A 54 1.77 -1.14 0.07
CA THR A 54 2.39 -1.62 -1.16
C THR A 54 1.30 -2.06 -2.13
N ARG A 55 1.56 -1.91 -3.42
CA ARG A 55 0.78 -2.56 -4.47
C ARG A 55 1.67 -3.16 -5.53
N ILE A 56 1.21 -4.27 -6.09
CA ILE A 56 1.88 -4.94 -7.19
C ILE A 56 1.15 -4.59 -8.50
N LEU A 57 1.83 -3.88 -9.40
CA LEU A 57 1.30 -3.46 -10.69
C LEU A 57 1.44 -4.54 -11.77
N LYS A 58 2.51 -5.33 -11.72
CA LYS A 58 2.81 -6.38 -12.69
C LYS A 58 3.28 -7.61 -11.94
N GLY A 59 2.83 -8.80 -12.31
CA GLY A 59 3.10 -10.05 -11.60
C GLY A 59 1.87 -10.95 -11.56
N GLU A 60 1.82 -11.85 -10.58
CA GLU A 60 0.68 -12.77 -10.40
C GLU A 60 -0.62 -11.98 -10.07
N PRO A 61 -1.72 -12.16 -10.83
CA PRO A 61 -2.94 -11.36 -10.65
C PRO A 61 -3.54 -11.43 -9.24
N ARG A 62 -3.37 -12.58 -8.56
CA ARG A 62 -3.82 -12.76 -7.18
C ARG A 62 -3.09 -11.89 -6.18
N LYS A 63 -1.91 -11.38 -6.53
CA LYS A 63 -1.08 -10.49 -5.70
C LYS A 63 -1.22 -9.02 -6.10
N GLN A 64 -1.94 -8.71 -7.18
CA GLN A 64 -2.19 -7.35 -7.67
C GLN A 64 -3.28 -6.65 -6.85
N VAL A 65 -3.03 -6.49 -5.56
CA VAL A 65 -3.92 -5.83 -4.59
C VAL A 65 -3.15 -4.80 -3.77
N TRP A 66 -3.88 -3.89 -3.16
CA TRP A 66 -3.37 -2.96 -2.16
C TRP A 66 -3.19 -3.70 -0.83
N MET A 67 -1.94 -3.79 -0.38
CA MET A 67 -1.57 -4.41 0.89
C MET A 67 -1.11 -3.33 1.86
N LEU A 68 -1.70 -3.34 3.06
CA LEU A 68 -1.24 -2.52 4.16
C LEU A 68 -0.01 -3.19 4.77
N LEU A 69 1.14 -2.51 4.72
CA LEU A 69 2.31 -2.88 5.48
C LEU A 69 2.11 -2.27 6.86
N ASN A 70 1.96 -3.10 7.89
CA ASN A 70 1.70 -2.63 9.25
C ASN A 70 2.58 -1.41 9.58
N ALA A 71 1.95 -0.35 10.10
CA ALA A 71 2.66 0.83 10.60
C ALA A 71 3.46 0.44 11.86
N GLY A 72 4.59 -0.22 11.68
CA GLY A 72 5.36 -0.80 12.79
C GLY A 72 6.30 -1.94 12.45
N GLN A 73 6.99 -1.92 11.31
CA GLN A 73 8.25 -2.67 11.17
C GLN A 73 9.41 -1.68 11.13
N HIS A 74 9.83 -1.26 12.33
CA HIS A 74 11.16 -0.75 12.60
C HIS A 74 11.69 -1.47 13.83
#